data_AF-A0A497BTR2-F1
#
_entry.id   AF-A0A497BTR2-F1
#
_cell.length_a   1.000
_cell.length_b   1.000
_cell.length_c   1.000
_cell.angle_alpha   90.00
_cell.angle_beta   90.00
_cell.angle_gamma   90.00
#
_symmetry.space_group_name_H-M   'P 1'
#
loop_
_entity.id
_entity.type
_entity.pdbx_description
1 polymer ?
#
loop_
_entity_poly.entity_id
_entity_poly.type
_entity_poly.pdbx_seq_one_letter_code
_entity_poly.pdbx_strand_id
1 'polypeptide(L)'
;MHDTTQKDTSGKVTLEITSELQAWRTRTLNVILTIAAIAAALPIVLVINDAIRQPLQRPAVLIFAVIYLFVVALAIFRRLDPRLRAWGLLLLGYAAGVLAFARGGLAGDGPMYLLALPVLAAILVSVRSGLVMAVLGLLTFAAFAVTAHLGWLANWLIIPDNPLILSRWVSKGTTFVMLLIALVVLQWLFGRFQTRTLQTTMERGIQVDEARAFLQARTEELDRRARQLEAIVHLSHSMTDLIESEEMLQRTATAIKEQFSFDGVAIYLTNESGDEVNLRASVGNVPEGDVHSEYLELMTQAIRSGTLRAIHPSAEKAPAAGPGRLVLPLRARGQTIGALAVQTREQAVFSDEDIAILQMMADQIAVAIDNARLFSEAQSSLRELHALSRQYAVEAWERYTQARAEAMRYSYGETTCSAQTWQAAREQARASGDPVTFTGDNENGETVQSLAAPVNLRGLTIGVLGLHRPTAAGAWRPEEITMVRMIADRLALAADNLRLLDETQRSAARERLVGEISDQMQRATDTEALMRITAEELNRVLGGSRTYVRLGTQAELAGGSGHEPQEERS
;
A
#
# COMPACT_ATOMS: atom_id res chain seq x y z
N MET A 1 30.29 -16.29 10.80
CA MET A 1 31.06 -15.42 9.89
C MET A 1 30.87 -13.92 10.20
N HIS A 2 30.65 -13.57 11.48
CA HIS A 2 30.31 -12.21 11.93
C HIS A 2 31.43 -11.52 12.73
N ASP A 3 32.46 -12.28 13.15
CA ASP A 3 33.52 -11.81 14.06
C ASP A 3 34.78 -11.32 13.31
N THR A 4 34.97 -11.73 12.05
CA THR A 4 36.13 -11.35 11.25
C THR A 4 36.00 -9.97 10.59
N THR A 5 34.79 -9.51 10.28
CA THR A 5 34.52 -8.18 9.68
C THR A 5 34.59 -7.03 10.69
N GLN A 6 34.25 -7.27 11.95
CA GLN A 6 34.29 -6.26 13.02
C GLN A 6 35.73 -5.92 13.45
N LYS A 7 36.63 -6.90 13.37
CA LYS A 7 38.06 -6.72 13.69
C LYS A 7 38.81 -5.91 12.63
N ASP A 8 38.40 -6.03 11.36
CA ASP A 8 39.02 -5.33 10.23
C ASP A 8 38.55 -3.86 10.11
N THR A 9 37.30 -3.58 10.50
CA THR A 9 36.78 -2.20 10.63
C THR A 9 37.42 -1.45 11.80
N SER A 10 37.59 -2.08 12.97
CA SER A 10 38.27 -1.45 14.11
C SER A 10 39.73 -1.10 13.79
N GLY A 11 40.44 -1.93 13.00
CA GLY A 11 41.81 -1.66 12.57
C GLY A 11 41.92 -0.44 11.65
N LYS A 12 41.04 -0.34 10.64
CA LYS A 12 40.99 0.80 9.71
C LYS A 12 40.67 2.12 10.41
N VAL A 13 39.71 2.10 11.34
CA VAL A 13 39.34 3.30 12.12
C VAL A 13 40.50 3.80 12.98
N THR A 14 41.27 2.90 13.62
CA THR A 14 42.46 3.34 14.37
C THR A 14 43.55 3.96 13.50
N LEU A 15 43.72 3.46 12.27
CA LEU A 15 44.67 4.01 11.30
C LEU A 15 44.25 5.42 10.84
N GLU A 16 42.97 5.64 10.53
CA GLU A 16 42.44 6.96 10.14
C GLU A 16 42.56 8.00 11.27
N ILE A 17 42.22 7.64 12.51
CA ILE A 17 42.35 8.55 13.65
C ILE A 17 43.83 8.97 13.86
N THR A 18 44.76 8.02 13.73
CA THR A 18 46.18 8.35 13.89
C THR A 18 46.72 9.23 12.77
N SER A 19 46.19 9.11 11.55
CA SER A 19 46.62 9.93 10.40
C SER A 19 46.04 11.34 10.47
N GLU A 20 44.76 11.50 10.82
CA GLU A 20 44.14 12.83 11.00
C GLU A 20 44.79 13.61 12.15
N LEU A 21 45.10 12.94 13.26
CA LEU A 21 45.78 13.56 14.39
C LEU A 21 47.20 14.02 14.01
N GLN A 22 47.93 13.24 13.22
CA GLN A 22 49.24 13.63 12.70
C GLN A 22 49.15 14.83 11.74
N ALA A 23 48.12 14.86 10.89
CA ALA A 23 47.86 15.98 9.99
C ALA A 23 47.56 17.27 10.77
N TRP A 24 46.69 17.20 11.78
CA TRP A 24 46.36 18.33 12.64
C TRP A 24 47.60 18.85 13.38
N ARG A 25 48.39 17.96 14.01
CA ARG A 25 49.65 18.35 14.68
C ARG A 25 50.62 19.04 13.76
N THR A 26 50.76 18.56 12.53
CA THR A 26 51.65 19.17 11.53
C THR A 26 51.17 20.55 11.12
N ARG A 27 49.85 20.76 10.96
CA ARG A 27 49.28 22.10 10.71
C ARG A 27 49.53 23.04 11.90
N THR A 28 49.26 22.59 13.11
CA THR A 28 49.48 23.35 14.34
C THR A 28 50.94 23.72 14.52
N LEU A 29 51.87 22.79 14.27
CA LEU A 29 53.31 23.03 14.29
C LEU A 29 53.72 24.12 13.29
N ASN A 30 53.20 24.07 12.06
CA ASN A 30 53.51 25.08 11.05
C ASN A 30 53.01 26.47 11.48
N VAL A 31 51.80 26.57 12.03
CA VAL A 31 51.25 27.84 12.53
C VAL A 31 52.10 28.39 13.67
N ILE A 32 52.44 27.55 14.66
CA ILE A 32 53.26 27.96 15.81
C ILE A 32 54.66 28.39 15.36
N LEU A 33 55.31 27.66 14.45
CA LEU A 33 56.63 28.03 13.93
C LEU A 33 56.59 29.35 13.14
N THR A 34 55.54 29.60 12.36
CA THR A 34 55.37 30.88 11.65
C THR A 34 55.16 32.03 12.63
N ILE A 35 54.30 31.86 13.64
CA ILE A 35 54.09 32.88 14.68
C ILE A 35 55.40 33.13 15.45
N ALA A 36 56.13 32.08 15.83
CA ALA A 36 57.40 32.20 16.53
C ALA A 36 58.46 32.92 15.69
N ALA A 37 58.54 32.63 14.39
CA ALA A 37 59.46 33.32 13.48
C ALA A 37 59.12 34.81 13.35
N ILE A 38 57.83 35.16 13.23
CA ILE A 38 57.38 36.56 13.16
C ILE A 38 57.63 37.28 14.50
N ALA A 39 57.26 36.67 15.61
CA ALA A 39 57.41 37.25 16.95
C ALA A 39 58.88 37.48 17.31
N ALA A 40 59.77 36.56 16.91
CA ALA A 40 61.21 36.67 17.15
C ALA A 40 61.90 37.75 16.29
N ALA A 41 61.24 38.25 15.23
CA ALA A 41 61.78 39.27 14.34
C ALA A 41 61.90 40.65 15.02
N LEU A 42 61.00 40.99 15.94
CA LEU A 42 61.05 42.28 16.64
C LEU A 42 62.19 42.33 17.67
N PRO A 43 62.36 41.34 18.58
CA PRO A 43 63.49 41.30 19.50
C PRO A 43 64.85 41.32 18.81
N ILE A 44 65.03 40.64 17.67
CA ILE A 44 66.33 40.64 16.96
C ILE A 44 66.67 42.04 16.42
N VAL A 45 65.68 42.80 15.93
CA VAL A 45 65.90 44.18 15.48
C VAL A 45 66.35 45.07 16.64
N LEU A 46 65.74 44.91 17.82
CA LEU A 46 66.16 45.63 19.03
C LEU A 46 67.59 45.28 19.45
N VAL A 47 67.93 43.98 19.47
CA VAL A 47 69.28 43.49 19.79
C VAL A 47 70.33 44.02 18.80
N ILE A 48 70.01 44.06 17.51
CA ILE A 48 70.89 44.64 16.48
C ILE A 48 71.09 46.15 16.71
N ASN A 49 70.01 46.89 16.98
CA ASN A 49 70.08 48.33 17.26
C ASN A 49 70.94 48.61 18.51
N ASP A 50 70.78 47.84 19.59
CA ASP A 50 71.56 48.01 20.81
C ASP A 50 73.05 47.70 20.59
N ALA A 51 73.36 46.69 19.77
CA ALA A 51 74.75 46.36 19.43
C ALA A 51 75.44 47.36 18.50
N ILE A 52 74.68 48.11 17.69
CA ILE A 52 75.20 49.26 16.92
C ILE A 52 75.60 50.37 17.89
N ARG A 53 74.81 50.60 18.94
CA ARG A 53 75.06 51.65 19.95
C ARG A 53 76.16 51.26 20.95
N GLN A 54 76.33 49.97 21.24
CA GLN A 54 77.29 49.46 22.23
C GLN A 54 78.17 48.34 21.64
N PRO A 55 79.44 48.63 21.28
CA PRO A 55 80.33 47.64 20.63
C PRO A 55 80.60 46.38 21.46
N LEU A 56 80.47 46.47 22.79
CA LEU A 56 80.64 45.34 23.71
C LEU A 56 79.55 44.25 23.56
N GLN A 57 78.39 44.58 22.97
CA GLN A 57 77.26 43.66 22.83
C GLN A 57 77.23 42.88 21.49
N ARG A 58 78.18 43.13 20.58
CA ARG A 58 78.30 42.43 19.28
C ARG A 58 78.26 40.88 19.36
N PRO A 59 78.88 40.18 20.33
CA PRO A 59 78.77 38.72 20.40
C PRO A 59 77.34 38.22 20.71
N ALA A 60 76.52 39.02 21.39
CA ALA A 60 75.13 38.66 21.65
C ALA A 60 74.30 38.64 20.36
N VAL A 61 74.55 39.57 19.43
CA VAL A 61 73.88 39.62 18.12
C VAL A 61 74.07 38.32 17.36
N LEU A 62 75.29 37.76 17.35
CA LEU A 62 75.58 36.54 16.61
C LEU A 62 74.80 35.35 17.19
N ILE A 63 74.70 35.24 18.52
CA ILE A 63 73.93 34.19 19.19
C ILE A 63 72.43 34.33 18.87
N PHE A 64 71.86 35.53 19.02
CA PHE A 64 70.45 35.77 18.71
C PHE A 64 70.14 35.60 17.22
N ALA A 65 71.04 35.98 16.32
CA ALA A 65 70.89 35.77 14.89
C ALA A 65 70.93 34.28 14.51
N VAL A 66 71.79 33.48 15.13
CA VAL A 66 71.82 32.02 14.93
C VAL A 66 70.54 31.37 15.45
N ILE A 67 70.05 31.75 16.63
CA ILE A 67 68.77 31.28 17.18
C ILE A 67 67.61 31.64 16.26
N TYR A 68 67.57 32.88 15.77
CA TYR A 68 66.54 33.36 14.85
C TYR A 68 66.57 32.60 13.51
N LEU A 69 67.75 32.47 12.90
CA LEU A 69 67.93 31.67 11.67
C LEU A 69 67.52 30.21 11.88
N PHE A 70 67.76 29.64 13.05
CA PHE A 70 67.34 28.28 13.38
C PHE A 70 65.80 28.16 13.45
N VAL A 71 65.11 29.10 14.10
CA VAL A 71 63.63 29.14 14.12
C VAL A 71 63.05 29.29 12.70
N VAL A 72 63.62 30.20 11.91
CA VAL A 72 63.22 30.44 10.51
C VAL A 72 63.48 29.20 9.65
N ALA A 73 64.63 28.53 9.83
CA ALA A 73 64.93 27.28 9.15
C ALA A 73 63.91 26.19 9.49
N LEU A 74 63.55 26.01 10.77
CA LEU A 74 62.50 25.06 11.17
C LEU A 74 61.14 25.39 10.54
N ALA A 75 60.82 26.68 10.36
CA ALA A 75 59.58 27.13 9.75
C ALA A 75 59.53 26.92 8.21
N ILE A 76 60.65 27.14 7.52
CA ILE A 76 60.76 27.07 6.05
C ILE A 76 60.99 25.63 5.57
N PHE A 77 61.85 24.86 6.23
CA PHE A 77 62.21 23.50 5.82
C PHE A 77 61.12 22.48 6.19
N ARG A 78 59.98 22.57 5.49
CA ARG A 78 58.82 21.67 5.68
C ARG A 78 59.07 20.22 5.29
N ARG A 79 60.17 19.93 4.58
CA ARG A 79 60.59 18.57 4.18
C ARG A 79 61.14 17.72 5.35
N LEU A 80 61.53 18.34 6.46
CA LEU A 80 61.97 17.62 7.66
C LEU A 80 60.79 16.94 8.35
N ASP A 81 61.04 15.77 8.97
CA ASP A 81 60.05 15.07 9.80
C ASP A 81 59.43 16.07 10.81
N PRO A 82 58.09 16.22 10.84
CA PRO A 82 57.41 17.09 11.80
C PRO A 82 57.84 16.87 13.25
N ARG A 83 58.21 15.63 13.64
CA ARG A 83 58.67 15.32 14.99
C ARG A 83 60.01 15.95 15.30
N LEU A 84 60.97 15.90 14.37
CA LEU A 84 62.30 16.51 14.54
C LEU A 84 62.18 18.03 14.66
N ARG A 85 61.30 18.65 13.88
CA ARG A 85 61.05 20.09 13.96
C ARG A 85 60.40 20.50 15.28
N ALA A 86 59.44 19.72 15.77
CA ALA A 86 58.82 19.95 17.07
C ALA A 86 59.84 19.84 18.22
N TRP A 87 60.68 18.80 18.22
CA TRP A 87 61.75 18.65 19.22
C TRP A 87 62.81 19.76 19.11
N GLY A 88 63.16 20.20 17.90
CA GLY A 88 64.05 21.33 17.69
C GLY A 88 63.52 22.62 18.31
N LEU A 89 62.23 22.92 18.11
CA LEU A 89 61.56 24.07 18.72
C LEU A 89 61.52 23.95 20.26
N LEU A 90 61.19 22.77 20.78
CA LEU A 90 61.12 22.52 22.22
C LEU A 90 62.50 22.64 22.89
N LEU A 91 63.55 22.10 22.27
CA LEU A 91 64.92 22.18 22.79
C LEU A 91 65.41 23.63 22.78
N LEU A 92 65.10 24.38 21.73
CA LEU A 92 65.40 25.82 21.65
C LEU A 92 64.66 26.61 22.75
N GLY A 93 63.37 26.36 22.91
CA GLY A 93 62.55 26.99 23.96
C GLY A 93 63.03 26.63 25.36
N TYR A 94 63.49 25.39 25.56
CA TYR A 94 64.11 24.94 26.82
C TYR A 94 65.44 25.65 27.08
N ALA A 95 66.33 25.73 26.09
CA ALA A 95 67.59 26.46 26.23
C ALA A 95 67.35 27.96 26.51
N ALA A 96 66.39 28.58 25.83
CA ALA A 96 65.97 29.95 26.09
C ALA A 96 65.39 30.12 27.51
N GLY A 97 64.55 29.18 27.95
CA GLY A 97 63.99 29.17 29.30
C GLY A 97 65.05 29.04 30.39
N VAL A 98 66.00 28.10 30.23
CA VAL A 98 67.14 27.93 31.15
C VAL A 98 68.02 29.17 31.19
N LEU A 99 68.29 29.79 30.04
CA LEU A 99 69.10 31.02 29.97
C LEU A 99 68.38 32.22 30.62
N ALA A 100 67.07 32.36 30.36
CA ALA A 100 66.23 33.37 31.01
C ALA A 100 66.16 33.16 32.53
N PHE A 101 66.12 31.89 32.96
CA PHE A 101 66.17 31.52 34.37
C PHE A 101 67.53 31.84 35.00
N ALA A 102 68.64 31.54 34.32
CA ALA A 102 69.98 31.82 34.82
C ALA A 102 70.24 33.32 35.00
N ARG A 103 69.74 34.16 34.08
CA ARG A 103 69.91 35.63 34.13
C ARG A 103 68.91 36.32 35.04
N GLY A 104 67.66 35.87 34.99
CA GLY A 104 66.53 36.53 35.65
C GLY A 104 66.18 35.93 37.02
N GLY A 105 66.67 34.74 37.34
CA GLY A 105 66.38 34.05 38.60
C GLY A 105 64.88 33.84 38.80
N LEU A 106 64.45 33.97 40.06
CA LEU A 106 63.06 33.81 40.46
C LEU A 106 62.18 35.02 40.12
N ALA A 107 62.80 36.20 39.93
CA ALA A 107 62.12 37.44 39.57
C ALA A 107 61.93 37.61 38.05
N GLY A 108 62.65 36.82 37.24
CA GLY A 108 62.57 36.85 35.79
C GLY A 108 61.57 35.86 35.19
N ASP A 109 61.59 35.76 33.87
CA ASP A 109 60.58 35.02 33.10
C ASP A 109 60.89 33.52 32.95
N GLY A 110 62.07 33.07 33.40
CA GLY A 110 62.53 31.68 33.28
C GLY A 110 61.49 30.62 33.71
N PRO A 111 60.84 30.75 34.88
CA PRO A 111 59.78 29.83 35.30
C PRO A 111 58.60 29.77 34.32
N MET A 112 58.26 30.87 33.64
CA MET A 112 57.15 30.89 32.67
C MET A 112 57.46 30.05 31.43
N TYR A 113 58.70 30.12 30.93
CA TYR A 113 59.14 29.26 29.83
C TYR A 113 59.08 27.78 30.19
N LEU A 114 59.52 27.42 31.41
CA LEU A 114 59.46 26.04 31.89
C LEU A 114 58.03 25.51 32.04
N LEU A 115 57.05 26.38 32.35
CA LEU A 115 55.63 26.01 32.39
C LEU A 115 54.98 25.91 31.00
N ALA A 116 55.46 26.65 30.01
CA ALA A 116 54.92 26.62 28.65
C ALA A 116 55.34 25.36 27.86
N LEU A 117 56.54 24.84 28.12
CA LEU A 117 57.12 23.71 27.38
C LEU A 117 56.33 22.40 27.48
N PRO A 118 55.80 21.98 28.65
CA PRO A 118 54.91 20.82 28.76
C PRO A 118 53.70 20.90 27.84
N VAL A 119 53.07 22.08 27.73
CA VAL A 119 51.90 22.31 26.88
C VAL A 119 52.26 22.17 25.41
N LEU A 120 53.34 22.85 24.99
CA LEU A 120 53.85 22.79 23.63
C LEU A 120 54.21 21.36 23.25
N ALA A 121 54.88 20.61 24.14
CA ALA A 121 55.25 19.22 23.89
C ALA A 121 54.05 18.27 23.82
N ALA A 122 53.00 18.53 24.61
CA ALA A 122 51.75 17.80 24.59
C ALA A 122 50.99 17.94 23.27
N ILE A 123 50.92 19.18 22.78
CA ILE A 123 50.20 19.53 21.55
C ILE A 123 50.99 19.05 20.33
N LEU A 124 52.28 19.34 20.28
CA LEU A 124 53.10 19.13 19.08
C LEU A 124 53.58 17.69 18.91
N VAL A 125 53.89 16.99 20.01
CA VAL A 125 54.49 15.65 19.95
C VAL A 125 53.54 14.60 20.53
N SER A 126 53.36 14.61 21.85
CA SER A 126 52.48 13.67 22.55
C SER A 126 52.27 14.08 24.00
N VAL A 127 51.17 13.60 24.62
CA VAL A 127 50.90 13.78 26.05
C VAL A 127 52.07 13.27 26.92
N ARG A 128 52.73 12.17 26.51
CA ARG A 128 53.91 11.61 27.21
C ARG A 128 55.10 12.56 27.14
N SER A 129 55.34 13.18 25.98
CA SER A 129 56.40 14.17 25.80
C SER A 129 56.15 15.43 26.64
N GLY A 130 54.89 15.85 26.79
CA GLY A 130 54.50 16.91 27.73
C GLY A 130 54.88 16.59 29.18
N LEU A 131 54.63 15.36 29.62
CA LEU A 131 55.00 14.90 30.97
C LEU A 131 56.52 14.87 31.17
N VAL A 132 57.27 14.39 30.16
CA VAL A 132 58.74 14.43 30.18
C VAL A 132 59.25 15.86 30.33
N MET A 133 58.70 16.82 29.58
CA MET A 133 59.07 18.23 29.70
C MET A 133 58.66 18.85 31.04
N ALA A 134 57.56 18.39 31.64
CA ALA A 134 57.16 18.82 32.99
C ALA A 134 58.16 18.37 34.05
N VAL A 135 58.58 17.09 33.99
CA VAL A 135 59.61 16.55 34.88
C VAL A 135 60.94 17.28 34.67
N LEU A 136 61.33 17.50 33.41
CA LEU A 136 62.56 18.24 33.10
C LEU A 136 62.51 19.67 33.64
N GLY A 137 61.40 20.39 33.46
CA GLY A 137 61.21 21.73 34.00
C GLY A 137 61.26 21.77 35.52
N LEU A 138 60.68 20.78 36.20
CA LEU A 138 60.74 20.65 37.66
C LEU A 138 62.17 20.41 38.16
N LEU A 139 62.90 19.50 37.51
CA LEU A 139 64.31 19.23 37.84
C LEU A 139 65.18 20.47 37.64
N THR A 140 64.95 21.22 36.56
CA THR A 140 65.65 22.46 36.28
C THR A 140 65.35 23.52 37.34
N PHE A 141 64.08 23.71 37.72
CA PHE A 141 63.70 24.62 38.79
C PHE A 141 64.40 24.24 40.12
N ALA A 142 64.38 22.95 40.47
CA ALA A 142 65.04 22.44 41.67
C ALA A 142 66.57 22.65 41.63
N ALA A 143 67.21 22.38 40.48
CA ALA A 143 68.63 22.62 40.30
C ALA A 143 68.99 24.10 40.52
N PHE A 144 68.21 25.03 39.97
CA PHE A 144 68.41 26.46 40.20
C PHE A 144 68.13 26.89 41.65
N ALA A 145 67.16 26.28 42.32
CA ALA A 145 66.92 26.54 43.74
C ALA A 145 68.13 26.12 44.61
N VAL A 146 68.74 24.98 44.29
CA VAL A 146 69.95 24.50 44.98
C VAL A 146 71.15 25.40 44.68
N THR A 147 71.38 25.77 43.42
CA THR A 147 72.51 26.65 43.05
C THR A 147 72.34 28.07 43.59
N ALA A 148 71.12 28.57 43.74
CA ALA A 148 70.82 29.82 44.42
C ALA A 148 71.16 29.75 45.91
N HIS A 149 70.79 28.65 46.57
CA HIS A 149 71.09 28.46 48.00
C HIS A 149 72.60 28.35 48.27
N LEU A 150 73.35 27.70 47.37
CA LEU A 150 74.81 27.61 47.41
C LEU A 150 75.51 28.95 47.06
N GLY A 151 74.76 29.98 46.68
CA GLY A 151 75.27 31.31 46.31
C GLY A 151 75.92 31.38 44.93
N TRP A 152 76.03 30.27 44.20
CA TRP A 152 76.65 30.23 42.87
C TRP A 152 75.87 31.05 41.83
N LEU A 153 74.55 31.13 41.99
CA LEU A 153 73.69 31.87 41.09
C LEU A 153 73.91 33.40 41.17
N ALA A 154 74.48 33.92 42.26
CA ALA A 154 74.67 35.36 42.47
C ALA A 154 75.50 36.02 41.36
N ASN A 155 76.49 35.32 40.82
CA ASN A 155 77.38 35.85 39.76
C ASN A 155 76.75 35.89 38.36
N TRP A 156 75.59 35.24 38.19
CA TRP A 156 74.91 35.10 36.89
C TRP A 156 73.67 35.98 36.76
N LEU A 157 73.16 36.51 37.88
CA LEU A 157 71.92 37.28 37.95
C LEU A 157 72.14 38.72 37.50
N ILE A 158 71.27 39.20 36.59
CA ILE A 158 71.30 40.57 36.07
C ILE A 158 70.28 41.45 36.80
N ILE A 159 69.19 40.87 37.31
CA ILE A 159 68.14 41.61 38.02
C ILE A 159 68.53 41.77 39.50
N PRO A 160 68.67 43.01 40.02
CA PRO A 160 69.27 43.31 41.31
C PRO A 160 68.48 42.82 42.54
N ASP A 161 67.18 42.54 42.40
CA ASP A 161 66.30 42.14 43.52
C ASP A 161 65.96 40.63 43.56
N ASN A 162 66.86 39.78 43.07
CA ASN A 162 66.61 38.33 43.10
C ASN A 162 66.84 37.73 44.50
N PRO A 163 65.83 37.08 45.10
CA PRO A 163 66.00 36.45 46.40
C PRO A 163 66.90 35.22 46.28
N LEU A 164 67.99 35.16 47.06
CA LEU A 164 68.83 33.96 47.20
C LEU A 164 68.41 33.06 48.38
N ILE A 165 67.44 33.51 49.17
CA ILE A 165 66.98 32.83 50.38
C ILE A 165 66.14 31.61 49.99
N LEU A 166 66.51 30.43 50.49
CA LEU A 166 65.84 29.16 50.19
C LEU A 166 64.32 29.18 50.43
N SER A 167 63.84 29.88 51.46
CA SER A 167 62.40 29.98 51.76
C SER A 167 61.59 30.64 50.64
N ARG A 168 62.16 31.62 49.92
CA ARG A 168 61.52 32.27 48.76
C ARG A 168 61.43 31.31 47.58
N TRP A 169 62.49 30.54 47.35
CA TRP A 169 62.53 29.50 46.31
C TRP A 169 61.56 28.36 46.59
N VAL A 170 61.44 27.94 47.85
CA VAL A 170 60.45 26.94 48.27
C VAL A 170 59.04 27.46 48.03
N SER A 171 58.71 28.69 48.48
CA SER A 171 57.37 29.28 48.31
C SER A 171 56.96 29.51 46.86
N LYS A 172 57.88 29.96 45.99
CA LYS A 172 57.58 30.08 44.56
C LYS A 172 57.61 28.71 43.88
N GLY A 173 58.45 27.79 44.34
CA GLY A 173 58.48 26.40 43.91
C GLY A 173 57.17 25.67 44.15
N THR A 174 56.50 25.90 45.29
CA THR A 174 55.16 25.33 45.53
C THR A 174 54.12 25.85 44.54
N THR A 175 54.14 27.15 44.21
CA THR A 175 53.24 27.69 43.17
C THR A 175 53.55 27.13 41.78
N PHE A 176 54.84 26.97 41.46
CA PHE A 176 55.28 26.39 40.20
C PHE A 176 54.83 24.92 40.07
N VAL A 177 55.03 24.12 41.12
CA VAL A 177 54.59 22.71 41.17
C VAL A 177 53.07 22.60 41.08
N MET A 178 52.30 23.46 41.78
CA MET A 178 50.85 23.44 41.73
C MET A 178 50.32 23.76 40.32
N LEU A 179 50.88 24.79 39.67
CA LEU A 179 50.56 25.12 38.27
C LEU A 179 50.94 24.00 37.32
N LEU A 180 52.11 23.38 37.51
CA LEU A 180 52.58 22.25 36.71
C LEU A 180 51.65 21.03 36.84
N ILE A 181 51.23 20.70 38.06
CA ILE A 181 50.28 19.61 38.32
C ILE A 181 48.92 19.92 37.69
N ALA A 182 48.39 21.13 37.90
CA ALA A 182 47.12 21.55 37.30
C ALA A 182 47.17 21.44 35.78
N LEU A 183 48.29 21.83 35.17
CA LEU A 183 48.51 21.75 33.73
C LEU A 183 48.55 20.30 33.23
N VAL A 184 49.28 19.41 33.92
CA VAL A 184 49.36 17.98 33.57
C VAL A 184 48.00 17.30 33.71
N VAL A 185 47.25 17.62 34.78
CA VAL A 185 45.89 17.10 34.99
C VAL A 185 44.94 17.59 33.91
N LEU A 186 44.95 18.89 33.59
CA LEU A 186 44.12 19.47 32.54
C LEU A 186 44.42 18.82 31.18
N GLN A 187 45.70 18.65 30.87
CA GLN A 187 46.15 17.99 29.65
C GLN A 187 45.70 16.52 29.58
N TRP A 188 45.74 15.80 30.71
CA TRP A 188 45.26 14.42 30.80
C TRP A 188 43.74 14.33 30.61
N LEU A 189 42.97 15.20 31.27
CA LEU A 189 41.52 15.29 31.11
C LEU A 189 41.11 15.63 29.68
N PHE A 190 41.79 16.59 29.05
CA PHE A 190 41.53 16.98 27.66
C PHE A 190 41.85 15.84 26.68
N GLY A 191 42.96 15.13 26.88
CA GLY A 191 43.30 13.95 26.06
C GLY A 191 42.27 12.82 26.20
N ARG A 192 41.77 12.59 27.42
CA ARG A 192 40.71 11.62 27.69
C ARG A 192 39.37 12.03 27.09
N PHE A 193 39.05 13.32 27.08
CA PHE A 193 37.84 13.86 26.48
C PHE A 193 37.84 13.65 24.96
N GLN A 194 38.92 14.09 24.28
CA GLN A 194 39.06 13.98 22.81
C GLN A 194 38.89 12.55 22.29
N THR A 195 39.51 11.58 22.97
CA THR A 195 39.43 10.16 22.58
C THR A 195 38.00 9.61 22.74
N ARG A 196 37.30 9.97 23.80
CA ARG A 196 35.91 9.54 24.04
C ARG A 196 34.92 10.15 23.05
N THR A 197 35.03 11.45 22.78
CA THR A 197 34.11 12.14 21.86
C THR A 197 34.24 11.67 20.42
N LEU A 198 35.46 11.38 19.96
CA LEU A 198 35.69 10.85 18.62
C LEU A 198 35.06 9.46 18.44
N GLN A 199 35.21 8.57 19.44
CA GLN A 199 34.58 7.25 19.41
C GLN A 199 33.05 7.33 19.34
N THR A 200 32.42 8.16 20.17
CA THR A 200 30.94 8.28 20.19
C THR A 200 30.36 8.88 18.91
N THR A 201 31.12 9.72 18.20
CA THR A 201 30.65 10.37 16.97
C THR A 201 30.72 9.40 15.79
N MET A 202 31.73 8.52 15.76
CA MET A 202 31.88 7.49 14.72
C MET A 202 30.90 6.33 14.88
N GLU A 203 30.61 5.87 16.12
CA GLU A 203 29.57 4.85 16.36
C GLU A 203 28.19 5.31 15.86
N ARG A 204 27.85 6.59 16.09
CA ARG A 204 26.60 7.17 15.58
C ARG A 204 26.62 7.37 14.06
N GLY A 205 27.77 7.69 13.47
CA GLY A 205 27.92 7.83 12.01
C GLY A 205 27.67 6.52 11.28
N ILE A 206 28.28 5.42 11.75
CA ILE A 206 28.11 4.09 11.16
C ILE A 206 26.66 3.61 11.26
N GLN A 207 26.00 3.80 12.40
CA GLN A 207 24.59 3.43 12.57
C GLN A 207 23.65 4.23 11.66
N VAL A 208 23.95 5.51 11.41
CA VAL A 208 23.13 6.35 10.51
C VAL A 208 23.33 5.95 9.05
N ASP A 209 24.54 5.58 8.64
CA ASP A 209 24.81 5.15 7.27
C ASP A 209 24.26 3.73 6.99
N GLU A 210 24.34 2.81 7.95
CA GLU A 210 23.67 1.50 7.84
C GLU A 210 22.14 1.63 7.81
N ALA A 211 21.55 2.49 8.65
CA ALA A 211 20.11 2.75 8.63
C ALA A 211 19.66 3.41 7.32
N ARG A 212 20.47 4.32 6.75
CA ARG A 212 20.20 4.94 5.44
C ARG A 212 20.30 3.94 4.30
N ALA A 213 21.33 3.08 4.27
CA ALA A 213 21.47 2.04 3.26
C ALA A 213 20.31 1.03 3.33
N PHE A 214 19.89 0.65 4.54
CA PHE A 214 18.73 -0.21 4.77
C PHE A 214 17.41 0.44 4.30
N LEU A 215 17.20 1.72 4.62
CA LEU A 215 16.03 2.46 4.18
C LEU A 215 16.00 2.63 2.66
N GLN A 216 17.15 2.93 2.02
CA GLN A 216 17.27 3.06 0.56
C GLN A 216 16.91 1.76 -0.16
N ALA A 217 17.48 0.63 0.28
CA ALA A 217 17.15 -0.69 -0.29
C ALA A 217 15.66 -1.04 -0.10
N ARG A 218 15.05 -0.64 1.03
CA ARG A 218 13.60 -0.81 1.24
C ARG A 218 12.76 0.08 0.35
N THR A 219 13.14 1.34 0.12
CA THR A 219 12.43 2.24 -0.80
C THR A 219 12.52 1.78 -2.24
N GLU A 220 13.67 1.29 -2.71
CA GLU A 220 13.80 0.75 -4.07
C GLU A 220 12.94 -0.51 -4.29
N GLU A 221 12.90 -1.41 -3.31
CA GLU A 221 12.03 -2.59 -3.34
C GLU A 221 10.55 -2.21 -3.28
N LEU A 222 10.18 -1.21 -2.48
CA LEU A 222 8.80 -0.69 -2.43
C LEU A 222 8.38 -0.01 -3.74
N ASP A 223 9.25 0.78 -4.36
CA ASP A 223 8.99 1.40 -5.66
C ASP A 223 8.87 0.35 -6.78
N ARG A 224 9.70 -0.71 -6.74
CA ARG A 224 9.59 -1.83 -7.68
C ARG A 224 8.25 -2.56 -7.51
N ARG A 225 7.84 -2.85 -6.28
CA ARG A 225 6.54 -3.47 -5.98
C ARG A 225 5.38 -2.55 -6.35
N ALA A 226 5.49 -1.25 -6.10
CA ALA A 226 4.46 -0.27 -6.46
C ALA A 226 4.28 -0.19 -7.98
N ARG A 227 5.36 -0.13 -8.76
CA ARG A 227 5.31 -0.18 -10.23
C ARG A 227 4.74 -1.50 -10.77
N GLN A 228 5.08 -2.63 -10.14
CA GLN A 228 4.48 -3.92 -10.48
C GLN A 228 2.97 -3.94 -10.20
N LEU A 229 2.55 -3.45 -9.03
CA LEU A 229 1.13 -3.34 -8.66
C LEU A 229 0.38 -2.37 -9.59
N GLU A 230 1.00 -1.24 -9.95
CA GLU A 230 0.41 -0.24 -10.86
C GLU A 230 0.22 -0.81 -12.28
N ALA A 231 1.19 -1.57 -12.79
CA ALA A 231 1.05 -2.29 -14.06
C ALA A 231 -0.06 -3.35 -14.03
N ILE A 232 -0.20 -4.07 -12.91
CA ILE A 232 -1.28 -5.05 -12.69
C ILE A 232 -2.64 -4.34 -12.62
N VAL A 233 -2.73 -3.20 -11.94
CA VAL A 233 -3.95 -2.39 -11.82
C VAL A 233 -4.35 -1.80 -13.16
N HIS A 234 -3.40 -1.30 -13.95
CA HIS A 234 -3.66 -0.78 -15.30
C HIS A 234 -4.21 -1.87 -16.23
N LEU A 235 -3.66 -3.11 -16.17
CA LEU A 235 -4.19 -4.26 -16.92
C LEU A 235 -5.59 -4.68 -16.43
N SER A 236 -5.84 -4.59 -15.11
CA SER A 236 -7.13 -4.93 -14.50
C SER A 236 -8.24 -3.96 -14.90
N HIS A 237 -7.93 -2.66 -15.04
CA HIS A 237 -8.91 -1.67 -15.49
C HIS A 237 -9.36 -1.93 -16.94
N SER A 238 -8.45 -2.37 -17.83
CA SER A 238 -8.81 -2.75 -19.21
C SER A 238 -9.64 -4.03 -19.31
N MET A 239 -9.63 -4.89 -18.27
CA MET A 239 -10.44 -6.12 -18.23
C MET A 239 -11.88 -5.89 -17.77
N THR A 240 -12.22 -4.73 -17.20
CA THR A 240 -13.54 -4.49 -16.60
C THR A 240 -14.56 -3.90 -17.60
N ASP A 241 -14.11 -3.37 -18.75
CA ASP A 241 -14.96 -2.59 -19.66
C ASP A 241 -15.64 -3.39 -20.79
N LEU A 242 -15.37 -4.70 -20.93
CA LEU A 242 -15.97 -5.54 -21.99
C LEU A 242 -16.54 -6.84 -21.43
N ILE A 243 -17.82 -6.78 -21.08
CA ILE A 243 -18.64 -7.93 -20.74
C ILE A 243 -19.04 -8.63 -22.05
N GLU A 244 -18.16 -9.47 -22.59
CA GLU A 244 -18.48 -10.61 -23.45
C GLU A 244 -17.30 -11.60 -23.41
N SER A 245 -17.55 -12.76 -22.83
CA SER A 245 -16.57 -13.67 -22.21
C SER A 245 -15.59 -14.40 -23.14
N GLU A 246 -15.65 -14.18 -24.45
CA GLU A 246 -14.68 -14.74 -25.42
C GLU A 246 -13.80 -13.66 -26.04
N GLU A 247 -14.36 -12.50 -26.38
CA GLU A 247 -13.59 -11.39 -26.95
C GLU A 247 -12.56 -10.84 -25.94
N MET A 248 -12.94 -10.75 -24.66
CA MET A 248 -12.02 -10.35 -23.59
C MET A 248 -10.84 -11.33 -23.46
N LEU A 249 -11.11 -12.64 -23.50
CA LEU A 249 -10.07 -13.67 -23.40
C LEU A 249 -9.11 -13.59 -24.59
N GLN A 250 -9.65 -13.34 -25.79
CA GLN A 250 -8.87 -13.19 -27.00
C GLN A 250 -7.97 -11.95 -26.96
N ARG A 251 -8.49 -10.81 -26.48
CA ARG A 251 -7.71 -9.58 -26.27
C ARG A 251 -6.62 -9.77 -25.21
N THR A 252 -6.95 -10.49 -24.12
CA THR A 252 -6.01 -10.82 -23.06
C THR A 252 -4.87 -11.70 -23.57
N ALA A 253 -5.18 -12.76 -24.32
CA ALA A 253 -4.18 -13.62 -24.93
C ALA A 253 -3.27 -12.85 -25.91
N THR A 254 -3.83 -11.88 -26.64
CA THR A 254 -3.09 -10.99 -27.54
C THR A 254 -2.12 -10.11 -26.76
N ALA A 255 -2.58 -9.45 -25.71
CA ALA A 255 -1.75 -8.58 -24.88
C ALA A 255 -0.59 -9.34 -24.21
N ILE A 256 -0.84 -10.55 -23.69
CA ILE A 256 0.21 -11.40 -23.11
C ILE A 256 1.26 -11.77 -24.16
N LYS A 257 0.82 -12.13 -25.37
CA LYS A 257 1.73 -12.46 -26.47
C LYS A 257 2.63 -11.27 -26.84
N GLU A 258 2.04 -10.08 -27.00
CA GLU A 258 2.77 -8.88 -27.42
C GLU A 258 3.75 -8.38 -26.35
N GLN A 259 3.33 -8.37 -25.09
CA GLN A 259 4.12 -7.81 -24.00
C GLN A 259 5.34 -8.68 -23.62
N PHE A 260 5.22 -9.99 -23.76
CA PHE A 260 6.29 -10.94 -23.41
C PHE A 260 6.95 -11.60 -24.62
N SER A 261 6.55 -11.23 -25.85
CA SER A 261 7.09 -11.76 -27.10
C SER A 261 7.02 -13.29 -27.22
N PHE A 262 5.94 -13.91 -26.71
CA PHE A 262 5.72 -15.36 -26.86
C PHE A 262 5.28 -15.74 -28.29
N ASP A 263 5.55 -16.97 -28.68
CA ASP A 263 5.16 -17.49 -29.99
C ASP A 263 3.70 -17.97 -30.01
N GLY A 264 3.18 -18.44 -28.88
CA GLY A 264 1.81 -18.88 -28.73
C GLY A 264 1.29 -18.70 -27.30
N VAL A 265 0.04 -18.23 -27.18
CA VAL A 265 -0.70 -18.11 -25.92
C VAL A 265 -2.08 -18.72 -26.11
N ALA A 266 -2.52 -19.56 -25.18
CA ALA A 266 -3.84 -20.16 -25.18
C ALA A 266 -4.46 -20.17 -23.77
N ILE A 267 -5.76 -19.93 -23.70
CA ILE A 267 -6.55 -19.96 -22.48
C ILE A 267 -7.58 -21.07 -22.59
N TYR A 268 -7.53 -21.98 -21.63
CA TYR A 268 -8.44 -23.11 -21.53
C TYR A 268 -9.30 -22.95 -20.27
N LEU A 269 -10.59 -23.23 -20.38
CA LEU A 269 -11.50 -23.29 -19.24
C LEU A 269 -11.99 -24.71 -19.03
N THR A 270 -12.22 -25.07 -17.77
CA THR A 270 -12.71 -26.40 -17.41
C THR A 270 -14.11 -26.34 -16.81
N ASN A 271 -14.80 -27.48 -16.81
CA ASN A 271 -16.04 -27.65 -16.07
C ASN A 271 -15.76 -27.78 -14.56
N GLU A 272 -16.79 -27.74 -13.72
CA GLU A 272 -16.64 -27.82 -12.25
C GLU A 272 -15.98 -29.13 -11.77
N SER A 273 -16.00 -30.18 -12.59
CA SER A 273 -15.37 -31.47 -12.29
C SER A 273 -13.89 -31.54 -12.67
N GLY A 274 -13.39 -30.59 -13.48
CA GLY A 274 -12.00 -30.60 -13.95
C GLY A 274 -11.71 -31.62 -15.06
N ASP A 275 -12.75 -32.26 -15.61
CA ASP A 275 -12.63 -33.40 -16.52
C ASP A 275 -12.74 -33.01 -18.00
N GLU A 276 -13.39 -31.89 -18.28
CA GLU A 276 -13.52 -31.34 -19.62
C GLU A 276 -12.71 -30.05 -19.70
N VAL A 277 -11.82 -29.94 -20.67
CA VAL A 277 -10.94 -28.78 -20.87
C VAL A 277 -11.20 -28.23 -22.26
N ASN A 278 -11.80 -27.05 -22.32
CA ASN A 278 -12.23 -26.40 -23.55
C ASN A 278 -11.35 -25.18 -23.85
N LEU A 279 -10.81 -25.12 -25.08
CA LEU A 279 -10.07 -23.96 -25.55
C LEU A 279 -11.04 -22.78 -25.74
N ARG A 280 -10.74 -21.63 -25.13
CA ARG A 280 -11.58 -20.43 -25.19
C ARG A 280 -10.95 -19.25 -25.91
N ALA A 281 -9.62 -19.16 -25.88
CA ALA A 281 -8.88 -18.15 -26.63
C ALA A 281 -7.51 -18.68 -27.00
N SER A 282 -7.02 -18.30 -28.18
CA SER A 282 -5.68 -18.66 -28.64
C SER A 282 -5.12 -17.63 -29.61
N VAL A 283 -3.85 -17.30 -29.47
CA VAL A 283 -3.13 -16.36 -30.33
C VAL A 283 -1.73 -16.88 -30.62
N GLY A 284 -1.32 -16.88 -31.90
CA GLY A 284 0.01 -17.33 -32.32
C GLY A 284 0.05 -18.82 -32.67
N ASN A 285 1.25 -19.41 -32.61
CA ASN A 285 1.51 -20.77 -33.06
C ASN A 285 1.19 -21.78 -31.95
N VAL A 286 -0.09 -21.94 -31.66
CA VAL A 286 -0.63 -22.97 -30.74
C VAL A 286 -0.82 -24.26 -31.54
N PRO A 287 -0.34 -25.43 -31.07
CA PRO A 287 -0.38 -26.66 -31.86
C PRO A 287 -1.82 -27.12 -32.13
N GLU A 288 -2.22 -27.12 -33.40
CA GLU A 288 -3.45 -27.75 -33.91
C GLU A 288 -3.10 -29.16 -34.45
N GLY A 289 -3.62 -30.22 -33.82
CA GLY A 289 -3.41 -31.63 -34.25
C GLY A 289 -2.94 -32.59 -33.14
N ASP A 290 -2.48 -33.82 -33.50
CA ASP A 290 -2.16 -34.97 -32.61
C ASP A 290 -1.21 -34.70 -31.41
N VAL A 291 -0.55 -33.54 -31.38
CA VAL A 291 0.20 -33.01 -30.22
C VAL A 291 -0.75 -32.64 -29.05
N HIS A 292 -2.06 -32.65 -29.28
CA HIS A 292 -3.10 -32.37 -28.29
C HIS A 292 -3.06 -33.31 -27.09
N SER A 293 -2.66 -34.58 -27.22
CA SER A 293 -2.73 -35.56 -26.12
C SER A 293 -1.76 -35.26 -24.97
N GLU A 294 -0.47 -35.04 -25.25
CA GLU A 294 0.55 -34.74 -24.25
C GLU A 294 0.33 -33.36 -23.61
N TYR A 295 -0.11 -32.37 -24.41
CA TYR A 295 -0.42 -31.03 -23.92
C TYR A 295 -1.70 -31.01 -23.07
N LEU A 296 -2.73 -31.74 -23.48
CA LEU A 296 -3.97 -31.94 -22.72
C LEU A 296 -3.70 -32.67 -21.41
N GLU A 297 -2.79 -33.65 -21.39
CA GLU A 297 -2.39 -34.34 -20.16
C GLU A 297 -1.72 -33.37 -19.17
N LEU A 298 -0.80 -32.53 -19.64
CA LEU A 298 -0.14 -31.52 -18.80
C LEU A 298 -1.10 -30.45 -18.29
N MET A 299 -2.03 -29.99 -19.13
CA MET A 299 -3.10 -29.08 -18.72
C MET A 299 -4.01 -29.73 -17.68
N THR A 300 -4.43 -30.97 -17.92
CA THR A 300 -5.29 -31.73 -16.98
C THR A 300 -4.58 -31.92 -15.65
N GLN A 301 -3.29 -32.23 -15.65
CA GLN A 301 -2.49 -32.34 -14.43
C GLN A 301 -2.28 -30.99 -13.72
N ALA A 302 -2.03 -29.91 -14.46
CA ALA A 302 -1.93 -28.56 -13.91
C ALA A 302 -3.26 -28.11 -13.28
N ILE A 303 -4.39 -28.43 -13.92
CA ILE A 303 -5.74 -28.14 -13.43
C ILE A 303 -6.03 -28.91 -12.14
N ARG A 304 -5.80 -30.23 -12.14
CA ARG A 304 -6.08 -31.13 -11.00
C ARG A 304 -5.16 -30.88 -9.80
N SER A 305 -3.87 -30.64 -10.05
CA SER A 305 -2.92 -30.32 -8.96
C SER A 305 -2.98 -28.86 -8.53
N GLY A 306 -3.49 -27.99 -9.42
CA GLY A 306 -3.37 -26.54 -9.34
C GLY A 306 -1.91 -26.04 -9.27
N THR A 307 -0.93 -26.83 -9.67
CA THR A 307 0.47 -26.38 -9.69
C THR A 307 0.90 -26.07 -11.11
N LEU A 308 1.78 -25.07 -11.26
CA LEU A 308 2.39 -24.77 -12.55
C LEU A 308 3.16 -26.00 -13.08
N ARG A 309 3.13 -26.19 -14.40
CA ARG A 309 3.84 -27.27 -15.08
C ARG A 309 4.62 -26.71 -16.25
N ALA A 310 5.94 -26.91 -16.22
CA ALA A 310 6.83 -26.56 -17.32
C ALA A 310 7.32 -27.85 -17.99
N ILE A 311 7.31 -27.89 -19.32
CA ILE A 311 8.10 -28.86 -20.07
C ILE A 311 9.41 -28.17 -20.43
N HIS A 312 10.50 -28.62 -19.83
CA HIS A 312 11.83 -28.37 -20.36
C HIS A 312 12.20 -29.58 -21.23
N PRO A 313 12.57 -29.40 -22.51
CA PRO A 313 13.09 -30.51 -23.29
C PRO A 313 14.36 -31.02 -22.60
N SER A 314 14.34 -32.28 -22.15
CA SER A 314 15.49 -32.93 -21.52
C SER A 314 16.65 -32.98 -22.51
N ALA A 315 17.82 -32.49 -22.11
CA ALA A 315 19.03 -32.45 -22.91
C ALA A 315 19.58 -33.84 -23.31
N GLU A 316 18.97 -34.93 -22.84
CA GLU A 316 19.54 -36.27 -22.95
C GLU A 316 18.96 -37.14 -24.08
N LYS A 317 17.90 -36.72 -24.79
CA LYS A 317 17.34 -37.49 -25.91
C LYS A 317 16.99 -36.64 -27.15
N ALA A 318 17.89 -36.71 -28.14
CA ALA A 318 17.79 -36.34 -29.55
C ALA A 318 17.94 -34.84 -29.97
N PRO A 319 18.49 -34.56 -31.17
CA PRO A 319 18.95 -33.22 -31.60
C PRO A 319 17.84 -32.28 -32.11
N ALA A 320 16.58 -32.55 -31.78
CA ALA A 320 15.43 -31.72 -32.13
C ALA A 320 14.57 -31.49 -30.88
N ALA A 321 15.16 -30.86 -29.86
CA ALA A 321 14.44 -30.38 -28.70
C ALA A 321 13.41 -29.34 -29.16
N GLY A 322 12.12 -29.66 -29.00
CA GLY A 322 11.01 -28.82 -29.40
C GLY A 322 10.88 -27.52 -28.59
N PRO A 323 9.89 -26.67 -28.94
CA PRO A 323 9.64 -25.39 -28.28
C PRO A 323 9.38 -25.53 -26.77
N GLY A 324 9.85 -24.57 -25.97
CA GLY A 324 9.58 -24.51 -24.53
C GLY A 324 8.10 -24.24 -24.25
N ARG A 325 7.52 -24.92 -23.25
CA ARG A 325 6.09 -24.80 -22.90
C ARG A 325 5.89 -24.65 -21.40
N LEU A 326 5.00 -23.73 -21.02
CA LEU A 326 4.61 -23.50 -19.63
C LEU A 326 3.08 -23.45 -19.53
N VAL A 327 2.55 -24.19 -18.56
CA VAL A 327 1.13 -24.25 -18.25
C VAL A 327 0.92 -23.78 -16.81
N LEU A 328 0.10 -22.74 -16.66
CA LEU A 328 -0.20 -22.07 -15.40
C LEU A 328 -1.68 -22.29 -15.08
N PRO A 329 -2.03 -22.78 -13.89
CA PRO A 329 -3.42 -22.97 -13.50
C PRO A 329 -4.10 -21.63 -13.26
N LEU A 330 -5.30 -21.46 -13.78
CA LEU A 330 -6.16 -20.31 -13.52
C LEU A 330 -6.95 -20.59 -12.24
N ARG A 331 -6.58 -19.94 -11.13
CA ARG A 331 -7.17 -20.18 -9.81
C ARG A 331 -7.98 -19.01 -9.32
N ALA A 332 -9.26 -19.26 -9.02
CA ALA A 332 -10.14 -18.30 -8.40
C ALA A 332 -10.81 -18.94 -7.17
N ARG A 333 -10.83 -18.23 -6.03
CA ARG A 333 -11.52 -18.66 -4.79
C ARG A 333 -11.20 -20.08 -4.32
N GLY A 334 -9.96 -20.52 -4.52
CA GLY A 334 -9.49 -21.86 -4.13
C GLY A 334 -9.87 -22.99 -5.09
N GLN A 335 -10.45 -22.68 -6.25
CA GLN A 335 -10.75 -23.64 -7.32
C GLN A 335 -9.96 -23.31 -8.59
N THR A 336 -9.52 -24.34 -9.31
CA THR A 336 -8.88 -24.17 -10.62
C THR A 336 -9.96 -24.17 -11.70
N ILE A 337 -10.19 -23.02 -12.34
CA ILE A 337 -11.24 -22.82 -13.35
C ILE A 337 -10.74 -23.03 -14.79
N GLY A 338 -9.43 -23.25 -14.96
CA GLY A 338 -8.81 -23.41 -16.26
C GLY A 338 -7.29 -23.42 -16.23
N ALA A 339 -6.68 -23.22 -17.39
CA ALA A 339 -5.23 -23.13 -17.54
C ALA A 339 -4.85 -22.08 -18.59
N LEU A 340 -3.80 -21.31 -18.31
CA LEU A 340 -3.09 -20.47 -19.25
C LEU A 340 -1.87 -21.24 -19.77
N ALA A 341 -1.73 -21.32 -21.07
CA ALA A 341 -0.73 -22.13 -21.73
C ALA A 341 0.10 -21.23 -22.66
N VAL A 342 1.42 -21.16 -22.45
CA VAL A 342 2.34 -20.31 -23.22
C VAL A 342 3.46 -21.12 -23.85
N GLN A 343 3.89 -20.69 -25.04
CA GLN A 343 4.89 -21.38 -25.85
C GLN A 343 5.91 -20.40 -26.44
N THR A 344 7.17 -20.84 -26.51
CA THR A 344 8.30 -20.12 -27.10
C THR A 344 9.08 -21.00 -28.08
N ARG A 345 9.62 -20.41 -29.17
CA ARG A 345 10.35 -21.07 -30.27
C ARG A 345 11.77 -21.47 -29.89
N GLU A 346 12.44 -20.69 -29.06
CA GLU A 346 13.79 -21.00 -28.59
C GLU A 346 13.73 -22.03 -27.45
N GLN A 347 14.85 -22.70 -27.15
CA GLN A 347 15.02 -23.49 -25.92
C GLN A 347 15.10 -22.58 -24.68
N ALA A 348 14.23 -21.56 -24.62
CA ALA A 348 14.19 -20.61 -23.54
C ALA A 348 13.72 -21.34 -22.28
N VAL A 349 14.64 -21.43 -21.31
CA VAL A 349 14.32 -21.78 -19.94
C VAL A 349 13.58 -20.56 -19.37
N PHE A 350 12.28 -20.69 -19.13
CA PHE A 350 11.52 -19.66 -18.41
C PHE A 350 12.25 -19.32 -17.11
N SER A 351 12.59 -18.05 -16.90
CA SER A 351 13.24 -17.64 -15.66
C SER A 351 12.24 -17.71 -14.49
N ASP A 352 12.74 -17.86 -13.26
CA ASP A 352 11.88 -17.83 -12.07
C ASP A 352 11.09 -16.50 -11.96
N GLU A 353 11.66 -15.41 -12.48
CA GLU A 353 11.01 -14.10 -12.54
C GLU A 353 9.86 -14.08 -13.56
N ASP A 354 10.05 -14.65 -14.74
CA ASP A 354 9.00 -14.78 -15.77
C ASP A 354 7.86 -15.67 -15.27
N ILE A 355 8.17 -16.80 -14.65
CA ILE A 355 7.16 -17.71 -14.07
C ILE A 355 6.35 -16.98 -12.99
N ALA A 356 7.01 -16.21 -12.12
CA ALA A 356 6.33 -15.45 -11.08
C ALA A 356 5.37 -14.39 -11.67
N ILE A 357 5.82 -13.66 -12.70
CA ILE A 357 4.98 -12.65 -13.38
C ILE A 357 3.80 -13.32 -14.08
N LEU A 358 4.03 -14.42 -14.80
CA LEU A 358 2.98 -15.13 -15.51
C LEU A 358 1.98 -15.80 -14.57
N GLN A 359 2.42 -16.30 -13.40
CA GLN A 359 1.51 -16.83 -12.38
C GLN A 359 0.64 -15.72 -11.80
N MET A 360 1.20 -14.53 -11.51
CA MET A 360 0.40 -13.39 -11.06
C MET A 360 -0.64 -12.97 -12.11
N MET A 361 -0.28 -13.00 -13.39
CA MET A 361 -1.23 -12.74 -14.48
C MET A 361 -2.31 -13.82 -14.57
N ALA A 362 -1.93 -15.10 -14.48
CA ALA A 362 -2.85 -16.23 -14.48
C ALA A 362 -3.87 -16.13 -13.32
N ASP A 363 -3.43 -15.76 -12.12
CA ASP A 363 -4.29 -15.54 -10.96
C ASP A 363 -5.29 -14.38 -11.21
N GLN A 364 -4.82 -13.27 -11.78
CA GLN A 364 -5.68 -12.12 -12.07
C GLN A 364 -6.70 -12.41 -13.17
N ILE A 365 -6.28 -13.11 -14.23
CA ILE A 365 -7.17 -13.59 -15.30
C ILE A 365 -8.24 -14.51 -14.72
N ALA A 366 -7.86 -15.43 -13.82
CA ALA A 366 -8.80 -16.34 -13.20
C ALA A 366 -9.88 -15.60 -12.40
N VAL A 367 -9.49 -14.61 -11.59
CA VAL A 367 -10.44 -13.78 -10.83
C VAL A 367 -11.38 -13.01 -11.75
N ALA A 368 -10.87 -12.43 -12.84
CA ALA A 368 -11.69 -11.70 -13.80
C ALA A 368 -12.73 -12.62 -14.48
N ILE A 369 -12.31 -13.82 -14.89
CA ILE A 369 -13.20 -14.82 -15.50
C ILE A 369 -14.28 -15.27 -14.52
N ASP A 370 -13.90 -15.57 -13.27
CA ASP A 370 -14.85 -15.99 -12.24
C ASP A 370 -15.89 -14.90 -11.94
N ASN A 371 -15.46 -13.64 -11.86
CA ASN A 371 -16.37 -12.51 -11.66
C ASN A 371 -17.31 -12.30 -12.85
N ALA A 372 -16.81 -12.40 -14.09
CA ALA A 372 -17.62 -12.28 -15.30
C ALA A 372 -18.67 -13.40 -15.39
N ARG A 373 -18.28 -14.64 -15.04
CA ARG A 373 -19.20 -15.79 -14.96
C ARG A 373 -20.30 -15.54 -13.93
N LEU A 374 -19.94 -15.20 -12.69
CA LEU A 374 -20.90 -14.94 -11.61
C LEU A 374 -21.87 -13.81 -11.96
N PHE A 375 -21.37 -12.76 -12.61
CA PHE A 375 -22.20 -11.65 -13.05
C PHE A 375 -23.19 -12.09 -14.13
N SER A 376 -22.75 -12.88 -15.11
CA SER A 376 -23.61 -13.45 -16.15
C SER A 376 -24.68 -14.38 -15.57
N GLU A 377 -24.32 -15.24 -14.62
CA GLU A 377 -25.25 -16.11 -13.89
C GLU A 377 -26.28 -15.30 -13.10
N ALA A 378 -25.85 -14.25 -12.40
CA ALA A 378 -26.75 -13.34 -11.69
C ALA A 378 -27.71 -12.62 -12.64
N GLN A 379 -27.24 -12.17 -13.80
CA GLN A 379 -28.10 -11.56 -14.81
C GLN A 379 -29.09 -12.57 -15.40
N SER A 380 -28.65 -13.80 -15.66
CA SER A 380 -29.52 -14.88 -16.15
C SER A 380 -30.61 -15.20 -15.12
N SER A 381 -30.24 -15.36 -13.86
CA SER A 381 -31.16 -15.60 -12.74
C SER A 381 -32.16 -14.46 -12.57
N LEU A 382 -31.72 -13.20 -12.67
CA LEU A 382 -32.62 -12.04 -12.63
C LEU A 382 -33.59 -12.02 -13.82
N ARG A 383 -33.15 -12.35 -15.03
CA ARG A 383 -34.01 -12.46 -16.21
C ARG A 383 -35.08 -13.55 -16.03
N GLU A 384 -34.68 -14.71 -15.51
CA GLU A 384 -35.60 -15.82 -15.22
C GLU A 384 -36.63 -15.44 -14.15
N LEU A 385 -36.17 -14.85 -13.03
CA LEU A 385 -37.06 -14.35 -11.98
C LEU A 385 -38.05 -13.29 -12.49
N HIS A 386 -37.60 -12.37 -13.34
CA HIS A 386 -38.47 -11.37 -13.96
C HIS A 386 -39.50 -12.00 -14.91
N ALA A 387 -39.09 -12.99 -15.71
CA ALA A 387 -40.00 -13.72 -16.60
C ALA A 387 -41.07 -14.48 -15.81
N LEU A 388 -40.67 -15.20 -14.76
CA LEU A 388 -41.58 -15.93 -13.88
C LEU A 388 -42.52 -14.97 -13.13
N SER A 389 -42.01 -13.86 -12.59
CA SER A 389 -42.84 -12.84 -11.95
C SER A 389 -43.88 -12.25 -12.91
N ARG A 390 -43.52 -12.06 -14.18
CA ARG A 390 -44.47 -11.56 -15.19
C ARG A 390 -45.55 -12.60 -15.48
N GLN A 391 -45.18 -13.87 -15.63
CA GLN A 391 -46.13 -14.95 -15.84
C GLN A 391 -47.16 -15.03 -14.70
N TYR A 392 -46.70 -15.00 -13.45
CA TYR A 392 -47.61 -14.98 -12.29
C TYR A 392 -48.53 -13.76 -12.28
N ALA A 393 -48.04 -12.58 -12.69
CA ALA A 393 -48.88 -11.39 -12.79
C ALA A 393 -49.97 -11.55 -13.86
N VAL A 394 -49.65 -12.11 -15.03
CA VAL A 394 -50.63 -12.40 -16.09
C VAL A 394 -51.72 -13.33 -15.56
N GLU A 395 -51.34 -14.49 -15.05
CA GLU A 395 -52.29 -15.50 -14.55
C GLU A 395 -53.15 -14.97 -13.41
N ALA A 396 -52.59 -14.13 -12.53
CA ALA A 396 -53.34 -13.52 -11.44
C ALA A 396 -54.38 -12.51 -11.93
N TRP A 397 -54.02 -11.65 -12.88
CA TRP A 397 -54.94 -10.67 -13.47
C TRP A 397 -56.02 -11.34 -14.34
N GLU A 398 -55.68 -12.39 -15.09
CA GLU A 398 -56.64 -13.20 -15.84
C GLU A 398 -57.67 -13.85 -14.91
N ARG A 399 -57.21 -14.55 -13.85
CA ARG A 399 -58.13 -15.14 -12.86
C ARG A 399 -59.01 -14.10 -12.18
N TYR A 400 -58.42 -12.97 -11.79
CA TYR A 400 -59.16 -11.90 -11.12
C TYR A 400 -60.24 -11.27 -12.01
N THR A 401 -59.93 -11.05 -13.29
CA THR A 401 -60.87 -10.47 -14.26
C THR A 401 -61.93 -11.49 -14.68
N GLN A 402 -61.59 -12.77 -14.87
CA GLN A 402 -62.56 -13.84 -15.16
C GLN A 402 -63.55 -14.09 -14.01
N ALA A 403 -63.08 -14.01 -12.75
CA ALA A 403 -63.94 -14.16 -11.58
C ALA A 403 -64.99 -13.04 -11.44
N ARG A 404 -64.85 -11.95 -12.19
CA ARG A 404 -65.84 -10.86 -12.24
C ARG A 404 -66.63 -10.95 -13.55
N ALA A 405 -67.92 -11.23 -13.45
CA ALA A 405 -68.81 -11.41 -14.59
C ALA A 405 -69.00 -10.15 -15.45
N GLU A 406 -68.73 -8.95 -14.91
CA GLU A 406 -68.79 -7.68 -15.62
C GLU A 406 -67.39 -7.12 -15.82
N ALA A 407 -67.05 -6.74 -17.06
CA ALA A 407 -65.82 -6.04 -17.36
C ALA A 407 -65.73 -4.77 -16.49
N MET A 408 -64.65 -4.64 -15.71
CA MET A 408 -64.40 -3.47 -14.85
C MET A 408 -64.18 -2.22 -15.69
N ARG A 409 -65.27 -1.59 -16.13
CA ARG A 409 -65.28 -0.37 -16.92
C ARG A 409 -65.89 0.73 -16.09
N TYR A 410 -65.17 1.84 -16.01
CA TYR A 410 -65.68 3.10 -15.49
C TYR A 410 -65.45 4.17 -16.54
N SER A 411 -66.45 5.00 -16.77
CA SER A 411 -66.38 6.14 -17.68
C SER A 411 -66.96 7.38 -17.01
N TYR A 412 -66.34 8.52 -17.23
CA TYR A 412 -66.78 9.81 -16.70
C TYR A 412 -66.76 10.86 -17.82
N GLY A 413 -67.80 11.67 -17.91
CA GLY A 413 -67.99 12.67 -18.96
C GLY A 413 -68.88 12.19 -20.12
N GLU A 414 -69.35 13.15 -20.92
CA GLU A 414 -70.28 12.91 -22.05
C GLU A 414 -69.56 12.69 -23.39
N THR A 415 -68.29 13.12 -23.51
CA THR A 415 -67.52 12.97 -24.74
C THR A 415 -67.01 11.54 -24.91
N THR A 416 -67.52 10.85 -25.92
CA THR A 416 -67.11 9.50 -26.30
C THR A 416 -66.50 9.49 -27.71
N CYS A 417 -65.88 8.38 -28.10
CA CYS A 417 -65.55 8.11 -29.50
C CYS A 417 -66.22 6.80 -29.93
N SER A 418 -66.34 6.59 -31.24
CA SER A 418 -66.96 5.38 -31.77
C SER A 418 -66.29 4.12 -31.20
N ALA A 419 -67.10 3.09 -30.93
CA ALA A 419 -66.61 1.84 -30.35
C ALA A 419 -65.53 1.16 -31.20
N GLN A 420 -65.63 1.25 -32.53
CA GLN A 420 -64.65 0.67 -33.46
C GLN A 420 -63.31 1.42 -33.40
N THR A 421 -63.33 2.75 -33.46
CA THR A 421 -62.10 3.56 -33.37
C THR A 421 -61.43 3.39 -32.01
N TRP A 422 -62.22 3.30 -30.94
CA TRP A 422 -61.70 3.03 -29.60
C TRP A 422 -61.05 1.66 -29.47
N GLN A 423 -61.64 0.61 -30.05
CA GLN A 423 -61.07 -0.73 -30.03
C GLN A 423 -59.72 -0.79 -30.74
N ALA A 424 -59.61 -0.21 -31.93
CA ALA A 424 -58.35 -0.16 -32.68
C ALA A 424 -57.24 0.57 -31.89
N ALA A 425 -57.56 1.72 -31.29
CA ALA A 425 -56.61 2.47 -30.47
C ALA A 425 -56.16 1.71 -29.21
N ARG A 426 -57.09 0.99 -28.54
CA ARG A 426 -56.76 0.15 -27.37
C ARG A 426 -55.82 -0.99 -27.73
N GLU A 427 -56.06 -1.65 -28.85
CA GLU A 427 -55.22 -2.76 -29.31
C GLU A 427 -53.82 -2.28 -29.68
N GLN A 428 -53.74 -1.13 -30.36
CA GLN A 428 -52.46 -0.51 -30.69
C GLN A 428 -51.68 -0.09 -29.44
N ALA A 429 -52.32 0.58 -28.47
CA ALA A 429 -51.69 0.97 -27.21
C ALA A 429 -51.24 -0.24 -26.38
N ARG A 430 -52.01 -1.34 -26.42
CA ARG A 430 -51.63 -2.60 -25.76
C ARG A 430 -50.41 -3.25 -26.40
N ALA A 431 -50.31 -3.22 -27.73
CA ALA A 431 -49.21 -3.81 -28.48
C ALA A 431 -47.92 -2.97 -28.40
N SER A 432 -48.03 -1.63 -28.44
CA SER A 432 -46.88 -0.73 -28.33
C SER A 432 -46.36 -0.62 -26.90
N GLY A 433 -47.23 -0.68 -25.90
CA GLY A 433 -46.89 -0.37 -24.51
C GLY A 433 -46.73 1.14 -24.24
N ASP A 434 -46.95 1.98 -25.25
CA ASP A 434 -46.85 3.45 -25.19
C ASP A 434 -48.21 4.13 -25.48
N PRO A 435 -48.44 5.36 -24.96
CA PRO A 435 -49.66 6.09 -25.24
C PRO A 435 -49.85 6.40 -26.73
N VAL A 436 -51.06 6.20 -27.24
CA VAL A 436 -51.44 6.44 -28.64
C VAL A 436 -52.48 7.56 -28.70
N THR A 437 -52.16 8.64 -29.43
CA THR A 437 -53.11 9.70 -29.78
C THR A 437 -53.75 9.43 -31.12
N PHE A 438 -55.06 9.63 -31.23
CA PHE A 438 -55.78 9.47 -32.49
C PHE A 438 -56.97 10.41 -32.54
N THR A 439 -57.46 10.65 -33.75
CA THR A 439 -58.66 11.46 -34.01
C THR A 439 -59.73 10.52 -34.58
N GLY A 440 -60.96 10.63 -34.09
CA GLY A 440 -62.09 9.86 -34.60
C GLY A 440 -63.41 10.53 -34.27
N ASP A 441 -64.50 10.04 -34.86
CA ASP A 441 -65.81 10.63 -34.64
C ASP A 441 -66.53 9.99 -33.44
N ASN A 442 -67.35 10.78 -32.75
CA ASN A 442 -68.26 10.29 -31.71
C ASN A 442 -69.54 9.70 -32.32
N GLU A 443 -70.43 9.16 -31.48
CA GLU A 443 -71.70 8.58 -31.92
C GLU A 443 -72.64 9.62 -32.59
N ASN A 444 -72.39 10.91 -32.36
CA ASN A 444 -73.14 12.03 -32.93
C ASN A 444 -72.51 12.60 -34.22
N GLY A 445 -71.40 12.03 -34.70
CA GLY A 445 -70.70 12.47 -35.91
C GLY A 445 -69.77 13.68 -35.71
N GLU A 446 -69.49 14.09 -34.48
CA GLU A 446 -68.52 15.14 -34.17
C GLU A 446 -67.12 14.55 -34.01
N THR A 447 -66.13 15.24 -34.55
CA THR A 447 -64.73 14.80 -34.45
C THR A 447 -64.14 15.06 -33.06
N VAL A 448 -63.55 14.02 -32.47
CA VAL A 448 -62.98 14.00 -31.11
C VAL A 448 -61.50 13.61 -31.16
N GLN A 449 -60.68 14.34 -30.42
CA GLN A 449 -59.28 14.02 -30.14
C GLN A 449 -59.21 13.08 -28.94
N SER A 450 -58.60 11.92 -29.10
CA SER A 450 -58.55 10.88 -28.08
C SER A 450 -57.14 10.40 -27.80
N LEU A 451 -56.91 9.97 -26.56
CA LEU A 451 -55.65 9.41 -26.08
C LEU A 451 -55.94 8.07 -25.40
N ALA A 452 -55.27 7.02 -25.87
CA ALA A 452 -55.26 5.71 -25.25
C ALA A 452 -53.91 5.48 -24.56
N ALA A 453 -53.89 5.46 -23.24
CA ALA A 453 -52.68 5.19 -22.45
C ALA A 453 -52.74 3.78 -21.83
N PRO A 454 -51.76 2.91 -22.09
CA PRO A 454 -51.74 1.58 -21.50
C PRO A 454 -51.45 1.67 -19.98
N VAL A 455 -52.14 0.84 -19.21
CA VAL A 455 -51.93 0.69 -17.77
C VAL A 455 -50.95 -0.45 -17.57
N ASN A 456 -49.67 -0.11 -17.41
CA ASN A 456 -48.57 -1.08 -17.41
C ASN A 456 -48.13 -1.43 -15.99
N LEU A 457 -48.16 -2.72 -15.67
CA LEU A 457 -47.64 -3.29 -14.44
C LEU A 457 -46.43 -4.17 -14.76
N ARG A 458 -45.21 -3.72 -14.44
CA ARG A 458 -43.97 -4.50 -14.63
C ARG A 458 -43.78 -5.04 -16.06
N GLY A 459 -44.15 -4.24 -17.06
CA GLY A 459 -44.07 -4.60 -18.47
C GLY A 459 -45.23 -5.45 -18.99
N LEU A 460 -46.28 -5.62 -18.20
CA LEU A 460 -47.55 -6.21 -18.61
C LEU A 460 -48.65 -5.15 -18.69
N THR A 461 -49.32 -5.04 -19.84
CA THR A 461 -50.48 -4.16 -19.99
C THR A 461 -51.72 -4.80 -19.39
N ILE A 462 -52.15 -4.35 -18.21
CA ILE A 462 -53.34 -4.88 -17.51
C ILE A 462 -54.64 -4.13 -17.86
N GLY A 463 -54.55 -3.01 -18.57
CA GLY A 463 -55.70 -2.21 -18.98
C GLY A 463 -55.32 -1.05 -19.90
N VAL A 464 -56.32 -0.24 -20.29
CA VAL A 464 -56.12 0.98 -21.08
C VAL A 464 -56.96 2.11 -20.48
N LEU A 465 -56.32 3.25 -20.23
CA LEU A 465 -56.93 4.49 -19.81
C LEU A 465 -57.27 5.34 -21.05
N GLY A 466 -58.54 5.73 -21.19
CA GLY A 466 -59.01 6.56 -22.29
C GLY A 466 -59.33 7.98 -21.87
N LEU A 467 -58.81 8.94 -22.60
CA LEU A 467 -59.21 10.34 -22.49
C LEU A 467 -59.73 10.83 -23.84
N HIS A 468 -60.85 11.55 -23.82
CA HIS A 468 -61.51 12.08 -24.99
C HIS A 468 -61.73 13.58 -24.79
N ARG A 469 -61.47 14.38 -25.83
CA ARG A 469 -61.77 15.81 -25.83
C ARG A 469 -62.26 16.29 -27.20
N PRO A 470 -63.16 17.28 -27.26
CA PRO A 470 -63.60 17.86 -28.53
C PRO A 470 -62.40 18.39 -29.32
N THR A 471 -62.43 18.26 -30.65
CA THR A 471 -61.32 18.73 -31.51
C THR A 471 -61.04 20.23 -31.35
N ALA A 472 -62.04 21.02 -30.95
CA ALA A 472 -61.90 22.45 -30.64
C ALA A 472 -60.89 22.74 -29.50
N ALA A 473 -60.60 21.76 -28.63
CA ALA A 473 -59.61 21.89 -27.55
C ALA A 473 -58.14 21.70 -28.03
N GLY A 474 -57.93 21.36 -29.31
CA GLY A 474 -56.61 21.18 -29.92
C GLY A 474 -56.02 19.77 -29.75
N ALA A 475 -54.77 19.57 -30.21
CA ALA A 475 -54.04 18.29 -30.15
C ALA A 475 -53.29 18.09 -28.82
N TRP A 476 -53.22 16.84 -28.34
CA TRP A 476 -52.59 16.49 -27.06
C TRP A 476 -51.12 16.92 -27.03
N ARG A 477 -50.73 17.66 -26.00
CA ARG A 477 -49.35 18.15 -25.87
C ARG A 477 -48.44 17.04 -25.29
N PRO A 478 -47.13 17.03 -25.60
CA PRO A 478 -46.21 16.02 -25.07
C PRO A 478 -46.19 15.95 -23.53
N GLU A 479 -46.35 17.09 -22.86
CA GLU A 479 -46.40 17.17 -21.40
C GLU A 479 -47.68 16.53 -20.83
N GLU A 480 -48.82 16.70 -21.53
CA GLU A 480 -50.09 16.07 -21.17
C GLU A 480 -50.02 14.55 -21.34
N ILE A 481 -49.44 14.07 -22.44
CA ILE A 481 -49.25 12.64 -22.72
C ILE A 481 -48.36 12.01 -21.63
N THR A 482 -47.28 12.70 -21.26
CA THR A 482 -46.37 12.27 -20.18
C THR A 482 -47.09 12.22 -18.83
N MET A 483 -47.92 13.21 -18.53
CA MET A 483 -48.73 13.22 -17.30
C MET A 483 -49.71 12.03 -17.26
N VAL A 484 -50.42 11.78 -18.36
CA VAL A 484 -51.36 10.66 -18.45
C VAL A 484 -50.64 9.32 -18.30
N ARG A 485 -49.45 9.15 -18.90
CA ARG A 485 -48.62 7.96 -18.71
C ARG A 485 -48.26 7.74 -17.24
N MET A 486 -47.79 8.78 -16.53
CA MET A 486 -47.48 8.67 -15.10
C MET A 486 -48.71 8.29 -14.26
N ILE A 487 -49.89 8.83 -14.61
CA ILE A 487 -51.15 8.46 -13.93
C ILE A 487 -51.51 7.01 -14.24
N ALA A 488 -51.38 6.55 -15.47
CA ALA A 488 -51.64 5.17 -15.87
C ALA A 488 -50.71 4.19 -15.15
N ASP A 489 -49.41 4.51 -15.02
CA ASP A 489 -48.43 3.69 -14.29
C ASP A 489 -48.79 3.60 -12.79
N ARG A 490 -49.20 4.72 -12.18
CA ARG A 490 -49.61 4.74 -10.76
C ARG A 490 -50.95 4.05 -10.53
N LEU A 491 -51.87 4.14 -11.49
CA LEU A 491 -53.12 3.40 -11.49
C LEU A 491 -52.85 1.89 -11.54
N ALA A 492 -51.87 1.44 -12.33
CA ALA A 492 -51.51 0.03 -12.42
C ALA A 492 -51.12 -0.54 -11.05
N LEU A 493 -50.25 0.18 -10.32
CA LEU A 493 -49.83 -0.21 -8.97
C LEU A 493 -50.98 -0.20 -7.97
N ALA A 494 -51.83 0.84 -7.99
CA ALA A 494 -52.97 0.93 -7.10
C ALA A 494 -53.99 -0.19 -7.37
N ALA A 495 -54.23 -0.52 -8.64
CA ALA A 495 -55.13 -1.58 -9.04
C ALA A 495 -54.61 -2.96 -8.61
N ASP A 496 -53.29 -3.21 -8.69
CA ASP A 496 -52.70 -4.46 -8.21
C ASP A 496 -52.76 -4.61 -6.69
N ASN A 497 -52.54 -3.51 -5.95
CA ASN A 497 -52.73 -3.50 -4.50
C ASN A 497 -54.18 -3.79 -4.10
N LEU A 498 -55.16 -3.21 -4.79
CA LEU A 498 -56.58 -3.48 -4.55
C LEU A 498 -56.96 -4.92 -4.91
N ARG A 499 -56.40 -5.46 -5.99
CA ARG A 499 -56.57 -6.86 -6.38
C ARG A 499 -56.07 -7.80 -5.29
N LEU A 500 -54.84 -7.57 -4.79
CA LEU A 500 -54.24 -8.36 -3.70
C LEU A 500 -55.06 -8.28 -2.41
N LEU A 501 -55.60 -7.10 -2.10
CA LEU A 501 -56.47 -6.92 -0.94
C LEU A 501 -57.77 -7.72 -1.07
N ASP A 502 -58.44 -7.66 -2.23
CA ASP A 502 -59.67 -8.42 -2.50
C ASP A 502 -59.40 -9.93 -2.44
N GLU A 503 -58.30 -10.40 -3.05
CA GLU A 503 -57.87 -11.81 -3.00
C GLU A 503 -57.63 -12.28 -1.55
N THR A 504 -56.93 -11.47 -0.75
CA THR A 504 -56.67 -11.75 0.66
C THR A 504 -57.97 -11.79 1.48
N GLN A 505 -58.88 -10.84 1.24
CA GLN A 505 -60.18 -10.80 1.92
C GLN A 505 -61.06 -12.01 1.59
N ARG A 506 -61.09 -12.43 0.31
CA ARG A 506 -61.81 -13.64 -0.11
C ARG A 506 -61.22 -14.90 0.50
N SER A 507 -59.89 -15.02 0.55
CA SER A 507 -59.22 -16.15 1.21
C SER A 507 -59.56 -16.21 2.70
N ALA A 508 -59.44 -15.07 3.40
CA ALA A 508 -59.76 -14.99 4.83
C ALA A 508 -61.24 -15.25 5.12
N ALA A 509 -62.15 -14.81 4.24
CA ALA A 509 -63.58 -15.10 4.36
C ALA A 509 -63.87 -16.60 4.18
N ARG A 510 -63.22 -17.24 3.19
CA ARG A 510 -63.33 -18.68 2.96
C ARG A 510 -62.79 -19.48 4.15
N GLU A 511 -61.62 -19.13 4.67
CA GLU A 511 -61.03 -19.80 5.83
C GLU A 511 -61.89 -19.64 7.08
N ARG A 512 -62.41 -18.43 7.35
CA ARG A 512 -63.35 -18.20 8.46
C ARG A 512 -64.58 -19.09 8.34
N LEU A 513 -65.17 -19.17 7.15
CA LEU A 513 -66.34 -20.01 6.91
C LEU A 513 -66.06 -21.50 7.10
N VAL A 514 -64.93 -21.99 6.58
CA VAL A 514 -64.50 -23.38 6.79
C VAL A 514 -64.26 -23.66 8.28
N GLY A 515 -63.66 -22.71 9.00
CA GLY A 515 -63.45 -22.80 10.44
C GLY A 515 -64.77 -22.85 11.22
N GLU A 516 -65.71 -21.95 10.93
CA GLU A 516 -67.04 -21.92 11.58
C GLU A 516 -67.82 -23.22 11.37
N ILE A 517 -67.85 -23.74 10.14
CA ILE A 517 -68.50 -25.03 9.84
C ILE A 517 -67.80 -26.16 10.59
N SER A 518 -66.47 -26.18 10.60
CA SER A 518 -65.68 -27.20 11.30
C SER A 518 -65.93 -27.18 12.82
N ASP A 519 -66.00 -26.00 13.43
CA ASP A 519 -66.31 -25.83 14.86
C ASP A 519 -67.71 -26.34 15.20
N GLN A 520 -68.70 -26.04 14.37
CA GLN A 520 -70.07 -26.55 14.56
C GLN A 520 -70.12 -28.08 14.41
N MET A 521 -69.41 -28.62 13.42
CA MET A 521 -69.26 -30.07 13.24
C MET A 521 -68.62 -30.74 14.45
N GLN A 522 -67.55 -30.15 15.01
CA GLN A 522 -66.87 -30.69 16.19
C GLN A 522 -67.72 -30.66 17.47
N ARG A 523 -68.72 -29.78 17.56
CA ARG A 523 -69.67 -29.75 18.69
C ARG A 523 -70.74 -30.84 18.63
N ALA A 524 -70.85 -31.58 17.52
CA ALA A 524 -71.80 -32.67 17.40
C ALA A 524 -71.48 -33.77 18.42
N THR A 525 -72.47 -34.19 19.20
CA THR A 525 -72.31 -35.21 20.25
C THR A 525 -72.43 -36.64 19.73
N ASP A 526 -72.93 -36.82 18.51
CA ASP A 526 -73.08 -38.11 17.83
C ASP A 526 -72.96 -37.96 16.30
N THR A 527 -72.87 -39.11 15.62
CA THR A 527 -72.66 -39.17 14.16
C THR A 527 -73.87 -38.65 13.37
N GLU A 528 -75.08 -38.79 13.89
CA GLU A 528 -76.31 -38.32 13.22
C GLU A 528 -76.39 -36.79 13.24
N ALA A 529 -76.11 -36.17 14.39
CA ALA A 529 -76.02 -34.72 14.54
C ALA A 529 -74.92 -34.13 13.66
N LEU A 530 -73.77 -34.79 13.54
CA LEU A 530 -72.69 -34.39 12.64
C LEU A 530 -73.18 -34.35 11.18
N MET A 531 -73.81 -35.43 10.69
CA MET A 531 -74.30 -35.48 9.30
C MET A 531 -75.37 -34.44 9.01
N ARG A 532 -76.30 -34.22 9.94
CA ARG A 532 -77.36 -33.21 9.80
C ARG A 532 -76.77 -31.80 9.73
N ILE A 533 -75.91 -31.43 10.68
CA ILE A 533 -75.25 -30.11 10.72
C ILE A 533 -74.45 -29.88 9.44
N THR A 534 -73.66 -30.86 8.99
CA THR A 534 -72.88 -30.75 7.75
C THR A 534 -73.78 -30.54 6.52
N ALA A 535 -74.88 -31.30 6.40
CA ALA A 535 -75.79 -31.18 5.27
C ALA A 535 -76.51 -29.82 5.24
N GLU A 536 -76.99 -29.34 6.39
CA GLU A 536 -77.67 -28.05 6.54
C GLU A 536 -76.73 -26.88 6.22
N GLU A 537 -75.51 -26.90 6.76
CA GLU A 537 -74.55 -25.81 6.57
C GLU A 537 -74.00 -25.74 5.15
N LEU A 538 -73.69 -26.88 4.53
CA LEU A 538 -73.28 -26.91 3.12
C LEU A 538 -74.40 -26.45 2.19
N ASN A 539 -75.65 -26.83 2.47
CA ASN A 539 -76.81 -26.37 1.72
C ASN A 539 -76.96 -24.84 1.83
N ARG A 540 -76.92 -24.31 3.06
CA ARG A 540 -77.04 -22.87 3.35
C ARG A 540 -75.97 -22.04 2.66
N VAL A 541 -74.72 -22.50 2.70
CA VAL A 541 -73.56 -21.77 2.17
C VAL A 541 -73.45 -21.83 0.65
N LEU A 542 -73.69 -23.00 0.07
CA LEU A 542 -73.49 -23.21 -1.38
C LEU A 542 -74.76 -22.99 -2.20
N GLY A 543 -75.90 -22.77 -1.55
CA GLY A 543 -77.19 -22.57 -2.22
C GLY A 543 -77.69 -23.81 -2.96
N GLY A 544 -77.33 -25.01 -2.47
CA GLY A 544 -77.67 -26.28 -3.11
C GLY A 544 -79.13 -26.69 -2.85
N SER A 545 -79.88 -27.11 -3.87
CA SER A 545 -81.30 -27.44 -3.72
C SER A 545 -81.59 -28.67 -2.83
N ARG A 546 -80.64 -29.61 -2.69
CA ARG A 546 -80.73 -30.77 -1.79
C ARG A 546 -79.31 -31.27 -1.49
N THR A 547 -78.94 -31.32 -0.21
CA THR A 547 -77.63 -31.84 0.25
C THR A 547 -77.87 -33.05 1.14
N TYR A 548 -77.17 -34.16 0.90
CA TYR A 548 -77.24 -35.37 1.74
C TYR A 548 -75.84 -35.86 2.07
N VAL A 549 -75.66 -36.35 3.30
CA VAL A 549 -74.41 -36.94 3.79
C VAL A 549 -74.68 -38.42 4.07
N ARG A 550 -73.87 -39.32 3.51
CA ARG A 550 -74.02 -40.76 3.71
C ARG A 550 -72.70 -41.36 4.16
N LEU A 551 -72.69 -41.97 5.34
CA LEU A 551 -71.58 -42.78 5.86
C LEU A 551 -72.01 -44.26 5.88
N GLY A 552 -71.14 -45.17 5.45
CA GLY A 552 -71.46 -46.60 5.37
C GLY A 552 -70.25 -47.42 4.93
N THR A 553 -70.44 -48.73 4.81
CA THR A 553 -69.39 -49.65 4.33
C THR A 553 -69.14 -49.47 2.83
N GLN A 554 -67.95 -49.85 2.33
CA GLN A 554 -67.61 -49.72 0.90
C GLN A 554 -68.63 -50.40 -0.04
N ALA A 555 -69.23 -51.51 0.40
CA ALA A 555 -70.26 -52.23 -0.36
C ALA A 555 -71.57 -51.44 -0.47
N GLU A 556 -72.00 -50.77 0.60
CA GLU A 556 -73.19 -49.90 0.60
C GLU A 556 -72.95 -48.62 -0.21
N LEU A 557 -71.72 -48.09 -0.20
CA LEU A 557 -71.35 -46.90 -0.95
C LEU A 557 -71.34 -47.11 -2.48
N ALA A 558 -71.03 -48.33 -2.94
CA ALA A 558 -70.95 -48.69 -4.36
C ALA A 558 -72.31 -49.10 -5.00
N GLY A 559 -73.33 -49.45 -4.21
CA GLY A 559 -74.65 -49.88 -4.69
C GLY A 559 -75.58 -48.75 -5.12
N GLY A 560 -75.26 -48.05 -6.20
CA GLY A 560 -76.13 -47.04 -6.81
C GLY A 560 -77.22 -47.67 -7.70
N SER A 561 -78.40 -47.93 -7.16
CA SER A 561 -79.64 -47.91 -7.96
C SER A 561 -80.89 -47.62 -7.11
N GLY A 562 -81.39 -46.39 -7.23
CA GLY A 562 -82.83 -46.17 -7.44
C GLY A 562 -83.79 -46.14 -6.25
N HIS A 563 -83.44 -45.61 -5.07
CA HIS A 563 -84.44 -45.06 -4.14
C HIS A 563 -83.96 -43.71 -3.60
N GLU A 564 -84.34 -42.63 -4.29
CA GLU A 564 -84.49 -41.34 -3.63
C GLU A 564 -85.58 -41.49 -2.55
N PRO A 565 -85.43 -40.90 -1.35
CA PRO A 565 -86.53 -40.84 -0.40
C PRO A 565 -87.64 -39.99 -1.01
N GLN A 566 -88.77 -40.64 -1.34
CA GLN A 566 -90.03 -40.02 -1.72
C GLN A 566 -90.58 -39.16 -0.58
N GLU A 567 -91.28 -38.09 -0.99
CA GLU A 567 -91.99 -37.09 -0.19
C GLU A 567 -92.71 -37.67 1.04
N GLU A 568 -92.40 -37.13 2.23
CA GLU A 568 -93.44 -36.89 3.24
C GLU A 568 -93.62 -35.38 3.37
N ARG A 569 -94.71 -34.90 2.74
CA ARG A 569 -95.31 -33.61 3.05
C ARG A 569 -95.95 -33.71 4.44
N SER A 570 -95.63 -32.77 5.30
CA SER A 570 -96.51 -32.28 6.38
C SER A 570 -96.25 -30.81 6.60
#